data_AF-A0A349LNX0-F1
#
_entry.id   AF-A0A349LNX0-F1
#
_cell.length_a   1.000
_cell.length_b   1.000
_cell.length_c   1.000
_cell.angle_alpha   90.00
_cell.angle_beta   90.00
_cell.angle_gamma   90.00
#
_symmetry.space_group_name_H-M   'P 1'
#
loop_
_entity.id
_entity.type
_entity.pdbx_description
1 polymer ?
#
loop_
_entity_poly.entity_id
_entity_poly.type
_entity_poly.pdbx_seq_one_letter_code
_entity_poly.pdbx_strand_id
1 'polypeptide(L)'
;MKKRPSGLFFPEANKVQHETVSASHLCIGLQCGGSDGFASITANPALEAAIDLLSQHGGTGLLSETPEIYGVEHTLTRRAVSQAVGEKLIKRIRWWKNEYSVGRAVQINGQVSSGNQIGGLAKIFEKSLGSSIKCVTGPSPGFDPVSATGQIAGGANLIAFTTGRGSMFSSKPAPCIKLTTNTPMYERLTEDMDINFGESLDDTVSVQEMWQRLFDLFLRTVV
;
A
#
# COMPACT_ATOMS: atom_id res chain seq x y z
N MET A 1 -21.18 -31.63 9.63
CA MET A 1 -20.23 -30.73 10.33
C MET A 1 -20.99 -30.01 11.46
N LYS A 2 -20.75 -30.34 12.73
CA LYS A 2 -21.41 -29.66 13.87
C LYS A 2 -20.84 -28.23 14.00
N LYS A 3 -21.68 -27.20 13.83
CA LYS A 3 -21.31 -25.80 14.11
C LYS A 3 -20.92 -25.68 15.58
N ARG A 4 -19.66 -25.35 15.89
CA ARG A 4 -19.28 -24.97 17.26
C ARG A 4 -19.98 -23.66 17.61
N PRO A 5 -20.48 -23.47 18.84
CA PRO A 5 -21.12 -22.22 19.23
C PRO A 5 -20.08 -21.10 19.24
N SER A 6 -20.38 -19.97 18.61
CA SER A 6 -19.51 -18.79 18.47
C SER A 6 -19.13 -18.13 19.82
N GLY A 7 -19.78 -18.49 20.93
CA GLY A 7 -19.56 -17.88 22.24
C GLY A 7 -18.31 -18.35 23.00
N LEU A 8 -17.62 -19.41 22.56
CA LEU A 8 -16.48 -20.00 23.29
C LEU A 8 -15.12 -19.32 23.01
N PHE A 9 -15.00 -18.49 21.97
CA PHE A 9 -13.70 -17.91 21.59
C PHE A 9 -13.37 -16.57 22.26
N PHE A 10 -14.38 -15.76 22.60
CA PHE A 10 -14.14 -14.43 23.17
C PHE A 10 -13.45 -14.44 24.54
N PRO A 11 -13.81 -15.34 25.50
CA PRO A 11 -13.11 -15.38 26.78
C PRO A 11 -11.64 -15.77 26.68
N GLU A 12 -11.26 -16.63 25.72
CA GLU A 12 -9.87 -16.99 25.48
C GLU A 12 -9.11 -15.88 24.74
N ALA A 13 -9.73 -15.26 23.74
CA ALA A 13 -9.14 -14.12 23.04
C ALA A 13 -8.84 -12.95 23.99
N ASN A 14 -9.71 -12.71 24.98
CA ASN A 14 -9.50 -11.67 25.99
C ASN A 14 -8.33 -11.94 26.96
N LYS A 15 -7.75 -13.15 26.96
CA LYS A 15 -6.57 -13.46 27.78
C LYS A 15 -5.26 -13.11 27.08
N VAL A 16 -5.28 -12.85 25.78
CA VAL A 16 -4.08 -12.49 25.01
C VAL A 16 -3.60 -11.11 25.44
N GLN A 17 -2.31 -10.99 25.70
CA GLN A 17 -1.65 -9.73 26.01
C GLN A 17 -0.60 -9.42 24.94
N HIS A 18 -0.35 -8.14 24.72
CA HIS A 18 0.72 -7.71 23.81
C HIS A 18 2.07 -8.08 24.40
N GLU A 19 3.00 -8.48 23.54
CA GLU A 19 4.38 -8.76 23.89
C GLU A 19 5.32 -8.06 22.90
N THR A 20 6.45 -7.59 23.38
CA THR A 20 7.46 -7.00 22.51
C THR A 20 8.07 -8.09 21.63
N VAL A 21 7.96 -7.90 20.31
CA VAL A 21 8.54 -8.80 19.30
C VAL A 21 9.47 -8.07 18.36
N SER A 22 10.32 -8.83 17.67
CA SER A 22 11.15 -8.30 16.59
C SER A 22 10.28 -7.74 15.45
N ALA A 23 10.71 -6.62 14.85
CA ALA A 23 10.11 -6.01 13.66
C ALA A 23 10.07 -6.96 12.45
N SER A 24 10.82 -8.07 12.48
CA SER A 24 10.73 -9.15 11.48
C SER A 24 9.35 -9.80 11.35
N HIS A 25 8.48 -9.65 12.36
CA HIS A 25 7.10 -10.14 12.32
C HIS A 25 6.16 -9.20 11.57
N LEU A 26 6.62 -8.02 11.15
CA LEU A 26 5.81 -7.07 10.41
C LEU A 26 5.71 -7.46 8.94
N CYS A 27 4.48 -7.46 8.44
CA CYS A 27 4.15 -7.62 7.05
C CYS A 27 3.21 -6.49 6.65
N ILE A 28 3.73 -5.50 5.91
CA ILE A 28 3.02 -4.26 5.62
C ILE A 28 2.50 -4.29 4.18
N GLY A 29 1.19 -4.23 4.01
CA GLY A 29 0.55 -4.00 2.71
C GLY A 29 0.68 -2.53 2.29
N LEU A 30 1.14 -2.29 1.06
CA LEU A 30 1.33 -0.96 0.50
C LEU A 30 0.20 -0.69 -0.49
N GLN A 31 -0.61 0.33 -0.22
CA GLN A 31 -1.83 0.60 -0.98
C GLN A 31 -1.88 2.06 -1.43
N CYS A 32 -2.31 2.28 -2.66
CA CYS A 32 -2.74 3.57 -3.18
C CYS A 32 -4.26 3.68 -3.10
N GLY A 33 -4.78 4.84 -2.71
CA GLY A 33 -6.19 5.16 -2.89
C GLY A 33 -6.40 6.13 -4.04
N GLY A 34 -7.08 7.24 -3.74
CA GLY A 34 -7.15 8.38 -4.65
C GLY A 34 -5.78 9.05 -4.76
N SER A 35 -5.04 8.74 -5.82
CA SER A 35 -3.74 9.36 -6.14
C SER A 35 -3.91 10.76 -6.74
N ASP A 36 -2.92 11.59 -6.51
CA ASP A 36 -2.70 12.90 -7.11
C ASP A 36 -1.32 12.95 -7.77
N GLY A 37 -0.93 14.11 -8.32
CA GLY A 37 0.40 14.34 -8.89
C GLY A 37 1.54 14.42 -7.85
N PHE A 38 1.24 14.48 -6.55
CA PHE A 38 2.24 14.66 -5.49
C PHE A 38 2.71 13.32 -4.91
N ALA A 39 1.90 12.26 -5.00
CA ALA A 39 2.21 10.95 -4.44
C ALA A 39 3.62 10.42 -4.78
N SER A 40 4.08 10.61 -6.02
CA SER A 40 5.37 10.12 -6.49
C SER A 40 6.58 10.91 -5.99
N ILE A 41 6.37 12.11 -5.42
CA ILE A 41 7.44 12.97 -4.91
C ILE A 41 7.38 13.17 -3.39
N THR A 42 6.32 12.70 -2.73
CA THR A 42 6.13 12.82 -1.27
C THR A 42 6.03 11.47 -0.56
N ALA A 43 4.81 10.93 -0.43
CA ALA A 43 4.51 9.77 0.39
C ALA A 43 5.12 8.47 -0.15
N ASN A 44 5.17 8.28 -1.48
CA ASN A 44 5.64 7.02 -2.05
C ASN A 44 7.16 6.81 -1.85
N PRO A 45 8.03 7.81 -2.10
CA PRO A 45 9.46 7.69 -1.78
C PRO A 45 9.73 7.46 -0.29
N ALA A 46 9.02 8.16 0.59
CA ALA A 46 9.18 7.97 2.03
C ALA A 46 8.72 6.58 2.49
N LEU A 47 7.61 6.08 1.92
CA LEU A 47 7.14 4.73 2.16
C LEU A 47 8.14 3.68 1.67
N GLU A 48 8.77 3.87 0.52
CA GLU A 48 9.84 2.99 0.05
C GLU A 48 11.01 2.95 1.06
N ALA A 49 11.49 4.11 1.51
CA ALA A 49 12.59 4.19 2.47
C ALA A 49 12.26 3.48 3.80
N ALA A 50 11.03 3.64 4.30
CA ALA A 50 10.57 2.94 5.51
C ALA A 50 10.51 1.42 5.31
N ILE A 51 10.10 0.94 4.13
CA ILE A 51 10.05 -0.49 3.80
C ILE A 51 11.43 -1.08 3.57
N ASP A 52 12.36 -0.31 3.01
CA ASP A 52 13.76 -0.72 2.88
C ASP A 52 14.40 -0.89 4.27
N LEU A 53 14.14 0.01 5.21
CA LEU A 53 14.58 -0.15 6.60
C LEU A 53 13.91 -1.36 7.26
N LEU A 54 12.60 -1.55 7.07
CA LEU A 54 11.90 -2.72 7.59
C LEU A 54 12.51 -4.03 7.09
N SER A 55 12.85 -4.08 5.80
CA SER A 55 13.45 -5.25 5.16
C SER A 55 14.83 -5.58 5.75
N GLN A 56 15.61 -4.55 6.14
CA GLN A 56 16.89 -4.75 6.86
C GLN A 56 16.68 -5.39 8.25
N HIS A 57 15.53 -5.16 8.88
CA HIS A 57 15.13 -5.81 10.13
C HIS A 57 14.37 -7.14 9.91
N GLY A 58 14.32 -7.65 8.68
CA GLY A 58 13.69 -8.92 8.33
C GLY A 58 12.17 -8.87 8.22
N GLY A 59 11.54 -7.69 8.27
CA GLY A 59 10.12 -7.53 7.98
C GLY A 59 9.85 -7.54 6.47
N THR A 60 8.58 -7.49 6.09
CA THR A 60 8.15 -7.66 4.69
C THR A 60 7.23 -6.53 4.23
N GLY A 61 7.47 -5.98 3.04
CA GLY A 61 6.54 -5.11 2.32
C GLY A 61 5.78 -5.87 1.22
N LEU A 62 4.49 -5.57 1.05
CA LEU A 62 3.59 -6.17 0.05
C LEU A 62 2.91 -5.10 -0.81
N LEU A 63 3.51 -4.72 -1.93
CA LEU A 63 2.88 -3.87 -2.94
C LEU A 63 1.87 -4.68 -3.75
N SER A 64 0.64 -4.20 -3.86
CA SER A 64 -0.42 -4.87 -4.62
C SER A 64 -0.70 -4.13 -5.92
N GLU A 65 -1.96 -4.08 -6.35
CA GLU A 65 -2.41 -3.15 -7.40
C GLU A 65 -1.80 -3.43 -8.77
N THR A 66 -2.01 -4.64 -9.28
CA THR A 66 -1.55 -5.06 -10.62
C THR A 66 -1.81 -4.03 -11.75
N PRO A 67 -2.97 -3.34 -11.80
CA PRO A 67 -3.19 -2.29 -12.80
C PRO A 67 -2.25 -1.08 -12.66
N GLU A 68 -1.74 -0.81 -11.45
CA GLU A 68 -0.88 0.33 -11.11
C GLU A 68 0.61 0.04 -11.30
N ILE A 69 0.97 -1.14 -11.77
CA ILE A 69 2.35 -1.45 -12.18
C ILE A 69 2.41 -1.83 -13.67
N TYR A 70 1.25 -1.84 -14.33
CA TYR A 70 1.16 -2.17 -15.74
C TYR A 70 1.85 -1.09 -16.59
N GLY A 71 2.64 -1.53 -17.56
CA GLY A 71 3.43 -0.68 -18.44
C GLY A 71 4.77 -0.23 -17.86
N VAL A 72 5.03 -0.49 -16.57
CA VAL A 72 6.30 -0.17 -15.90
C VAL A 72 6.91 -1.39 -15.20
N GLU A 73 6.47 -2.60 -15.55
CA GLU A 73 6.86 -3.86 -14.90
C GLU A 73 8.38 -4.03 -14.83
N HIS A 74 9.06 -3.53 -15.86
CA HIS A 74 10.51 -3.51 -15.98
C HIS A 74 11.23 -2.81 -14.82
N THR A 75 10.60 -1.84 -14.13
CA THR A 75 11.17 -1.19 -12.94
C THR A 75 11.26 -2.17 -11.77
N LEU A 76 10.31 -3.09 -11.67
CA LEU A 76 10.25 -4.12 -10.63
C LEU A 76 11.06 -5.36 -11.00
N THR A 77 10.98 -5.83 -12.25
CA THR A 77 11.74 -7.03 -12.66
C THR A 77 13.25 -6.80 -12.62
N ARG A 78 13.73 -5.56 -12.81
CA ARG A 78 15.14 -5.21 -12.63
C ARG A 78 15.62 -5.32 -11.18
N ARG A 79 14.71 -5.21 -10.21
CA ARG A 79 14.97 -5.34 -8.77
C ARG A 79 14.73 -6.76 -8.26
N ALA A 80 14.27 -7.67 -9.12
CA ALA A 80 13.98 -9.04 -8.72
C ALA A 80 15.28 -9.79 -8.37
N VAL A 81 15.27 -10.52 -7.25
CA VAL A 81 16.42 -11.31 -6.77
C VAL A 81 16.86 -12.40 -7.77
N SER A 82 15.98 -12.81 -8.68
CA SER A 82 16.31 -13.74 -9.76
C SER A 82 15.37 -13.55 -10.95
N GLN A 83 15.82 -14.00 -12.12
CA GLN A 83 14.99 -14.05 -13.32
C GLN A 83 13.69 -14.84 -13.08
N ALA A 84 13.76 -15.98 -12.39
CA ALA A 84 12.59 -16.79 -12.07
C ALA A 84 11.53 -16.03 -11.25
N VAL A 85 11.95 -15.13 -10.34
CA VAL A 85 11.03 -14.26 -9.59
C VAL A 85 10.44 -13.19 -10.50
N GLY A 86 11.25 -12.55 -11.34
CA GLY A 86 10.76 -11.58 -12.34
C GLY A 86 9.75 -12.20 -13.31
N GLU A 87 9.98 -13.42 -13.77
CA GLU A 87 9.07 -14.16 -14.65
C GLU A 87 7.74 -14.49 -13.98
N LYS A 88 7.74 -14.80 -12.68
CA LYS A 88 6.49 -14.99 -11.91
C LYS A 88 5.63 -13.72 -11.90
N LEU A 89 6.26 -12.55 -11.73
CA LEU A 89 5.57 -11.25 -11.79
C LEU A 89 4.97 -11.04 -13.19
N ILE A 90 5.77 -11.20 -14.24
CA ILE A 90 5.30 -11.03 -15.63
C ILE A 90 4.17 -12.00 -15.97
N LYS A 91 4.28 -13.27 -15.56
CA LYS A 91 3.23 -14.27 -15.75
C LYS A 91 1.92 -13.84 -15.09
N ARG A 92 1.99 -13.27 -13.88
CA ARG A 92 0.81 -12.76 -13.18
C ARG A 92 0.16 -11.59 -13.91
N ILE A 93 0.96 -10.65 -14.39
CA ILE A 93 0.46 -9.47 -15.12
C ILE A 93 -0.18 -9.90 -16.44
N ARG A 94 0.41 -10.86 -17.16
CA ARG A 94 -0.18 -11.46 -18.36
C ARG A 94 -1.50 -12.15 -18.07
N TRP A 95 -1.57 -12.96 -17.02
CA TRP A 95 -2.81 -13.59 -16.57
C TRP A 95 -3.89 -12.53 -16.25
N TRP A 96 -3.53 -11.50 -15.49
CA TRP A 96 -4.47 -10.43 -15.15
C TRP A 96 -5.00 -9.74 -16.40
N LYS A 97 -4.11 -9.35 -17.33
CA LYS A 97 -4.48 -8.65 -18.57
C LYS A 97 -5.33 -9.54 -19.49
N ASN A 98 -4.84 -10.74 -19.79
CA ASN A 98 -5.36 -11.55 -20.89
C ASN A 98 -6.52 -12.47 -20.48
N GLU A 99 -6.66 -12.79 -19.20
CA GLU A 99 -7.67 -13.72 -18.72
C GLU A 99 -8.61 -13.07 -17.71
N TYR A 100 -8.07 -12.48 -16.64
CA TYR A 100 -8.89 -11.95 -15.55
C TYR A 100 -9.66 -10.70 -15.97
N SER A 101 -9.01 -9.76 -16.67
CA SER A 101 -9.61 -8.45 -16.94
C SER A 101 -10.66 -8.49 -18.04
N VAL A 102 -10.58 -9.44 -18.98
CA VAL A 102 -11.42 -9.47 -20.18
C VAL A 102 -12.90 -9.50 -19.82
N GLY A 103 -13.67 -8.51 -20.30
CA GLY A 103 -15.11 -8.38 -20.05
C GLY A 103 -15.47 -7.89 -18.65
N ARG A 104 -14.49 -7.43 -17.84
CA ARG A 104 -14.70 -6.91 -16.49
C ARG A 104 -14.39 -5.42 -16.40
N ALA A 105 -14.90 -4.75 -15.37
CA ALA A 105 -14.65 -3.33 -15.10
C ALA A 105 -13.18 -3.00 -14.74
N VAL A 106 -12.29 -4.00 -14.66
CA VAL A 106 -10.86 -3.84 -14.32
C VAL A 106 -9.95 -3.80 -15.55
N GLN A 107 -10.51 -3.69 -16.76
CA GLN A 107 -9.71 -3.57 -17.99
C GLN A 107 -8.96 -2.25 -18.03
N ILE A 108 -7.71 -2.32 -18.49
CA ILE A 108 -6.88 -1.14 -18.69
C ILE A 108 -7.08 -0.57 -20.08
N ASN A 109 -7.40 0.73 -20.15
CA ASN A 109 -7.65 1.48 -21.39
C ASN A 109 -6.62 2.60 -21.61
N GLY A 110 -5.55 2.62 -20.80
CA GLY A 110 -4.52 3.66 -20.85
C GLY A 110 -4.86 4.96 -20.10
N GLN A 111 -6.05 5.05 -19.49
CA GLN A 111 -6.52 6.22 -18.77
C GLN A 111 -6.54 5.96 -17.26
N VAL A 112 -6.36 7.01 -16.45
CA VAL A 112 -6.66 6.96 -15.02
C VAL A 112 -8.13 7.28 -14.75
N SER A 113 -8.62 7.00 -13.55
CA SER A 113 -9.99 7.35 -13.15
C SER A 113 -10.21 8.87 -13.23
N SER A 114 -11.46 9.30 -13.45
CA SER A 114 -11.83 10.73 -13.54
C SER A 114 -11.32 11.53 -12.34
N GLY A 115 -11.43 10.97 -11.15
CA GLY A 115 -10.92 11.59 -9.94
C GLY A 115 -9.39 11.78 -9.94
N ASN A 116 -8.63 10.82 -10.47
CA ASN A 116 -7.17 10.94 -10.56
C ASN A 116 -6.75 11.95 -11.64
N GLN A 117 -7.53 12.09 -12.72
CA GLN A 117 -7.32 13.16 -13.71
C GLN A 117 -7.48 14.54 -13.07
N ILE A 118 -8.53 14.72 -12.27
CA ILE A 118 -8.74 15.96 -11.49
C ILE A 118 -7.60 16.20 -10.50
N GLY A 119 -7.04 15.11 -9.91
CA GLY A 119 -5.87 15.16 -9.03
C GLY A 119 -4.54 15.42 -9.73
N GLY A 120 -4.52 15.68 -11.05
CA GLY A 120 -3.33 16.06 -11.79
C GLY A 120 -2.56 14.92 -12.46
N LEU A 121 -3.11 13.70 -12.51
CA LEU A 121 -2.51 12.58 -13.25
C LEU A 121 -3.08 12.50 -14.67
N ALA A 122 -2.25 12.68 -15.70
CA ALA A 122 -2.70 12.71 -17.08
C ALA A 122 -2.89 11.30 -17.67
N LYS A 123 -2.01 10.36 -17.32
CA LYS A 123 -2.02 8.99 -17.88
C LYS A 123 -1.73 7.92 -16.85
N ILE A 124 -2.17 6.69 -17.16
CA ILE A 124 -1.91 5.55 -16.28
C ILE A 124 -0.42 5.28 -16.09
N PHE A 125 0.42 5.57 -17.09
CA PHE A 125 1.87 5.39 -16.99
C PHE A 125 2.51 6.26 -15.90
N GLU A 126 2.09 7.51 -15.74
CA GLU A 126 2.60 8.42 -14.70
C GLU A 126 2.24 7.88 -13.31
N LYS A 127 0.99 7.45 -13.15
CA LYS A 127 0.53 6.79 -11.94
C LYS A 127 1.35 5.53 -11.67
N SER A 128 1.55 4.69 -12.69
CA SER A 128 2.25 3.44 -12.51
C SER A 128 3.72 3.62 -12.13
N LEU A 129 4.40 4.62 -12.72
CA LEU A 129 5.75 4.99 -12.32
C LEU A 129 5.79 5.33 -10.82
N GLY A 130 4.90 6.22 -10.37
CA GLY A 130 4.79 6.60 -8.97
C GLY A 130 4.46 5.44 -8.01
N SER A 131 3.55 4.54 -8.39
CA SER A 131 3.19 3.38 -7.58
C SER A 131 4.33 2.35 -7.51
N SER A 132 5.10 2.18 -8.60
CA SER A 132 6.22 1.23 -8.66
C SER A 132 7.42 1.58 -7.76
N ILE A 133 7.48 2.82 -7.26
CA ILE A 133 8.47 3.28 -6.27
C ILE A 133 8.35 2.46 -4.97
N LYS A 134 7.14 2.04 -4.57
CA LYS A 134 6.87 1.45 -3.25
C LYS A 134 7.49 0.06 -2.97
N CYS A 135 8.24 -0.54 -3.90
CA CYS A 135 8.95 -1.83 -3.74
C CYS A 135 8.06 -3.11 -3.60
N VAL A 136 8.67 -4.31 -3.68
CA VAL A 136 8.16 -5.72 -3.77
C VAL A 136 6.65 -5.98 -3.98
N THR A 137 6.31 -6.67 -5.08
CA THR A 137 4.93 -6.93 -5.50
C THR A 137 4.32 -8.28 -5.10
N GLY A 138 3.08 -8.24 -4.60
CA GLY A 138 2.11 -9.32 -4.46
C GLY A 138 0.93 -9.17 -5.45
N PRO A 139 0.27 -10.28 -5.85
CA PRO A 139 -0.76 -10.27 -6.88
C PRO A 139 -2.13 -9.85 -6.33
N SER A 140 -2.59 -8.64 -6.61
CA SER A 140 -3.89 -8.16 -6.12
C SER A 140 -4.47 -7.03 -7.00
N PRO A 141 -5.82 -6.95 -7.16
CA PRO A 141 -6.47 -5.93 -8.00
C PRO A 141 -6.42 -4.54 -7.34
N GLY A 142 -6.34 -3.46 -8.12
CA GLY A 142 -6.16 -2.08 -7.61
C GLY A 142 -7.41 -1.37 -7.08
N PHE A 143 -8.44 -2.08 -6.63
CA PHE A 143 -9.61 -1.46 -5.97
C PHE A 143 -9.48 -1.62 -4.46
N ASP A 144 -9.47 -0.51 -3.72
CA ASP A 144 -9.00 -0.44 -2.32
C ASP A 144 -9.46 -1.60 -1.43
N PRO A 145 -10.76 -1.93 -1.31
CA PRO A 145 -11.22 -3.00 -0.43
C PRO A 145 -10.78 -4.39 -0.87
N VAL A 146 -10.75 -4.65 -2.19
CA VAL A 146 -10.33 -5.95 -2.71
C VAL A 146 -8.81 -6.07 -2.63
N SER A 147 -8.09 -4.95 -2.83
CA SER A 147 -6.64 -4.93 -2.78
C SER A 147 -6.13 -5.25 -1.38
N ALA A 148 -6.62 -4.47 -0.40
CA ALA A 148 -6.27 -4.62 1.00
C ALA A 148 -6.70 -5.99 1.55
N THR A 149 -7.87 -6.50 1.15
CA THR A 149 -8.29 -7.86 1.51
C THR A 149 -7.30 -8.90 0.99
N GLY A 150 -6.82 -8.74 -0.25
CA GLY A 150 -5.78 -9.61 -0.83
C GLY A 150 -4.46 -9.53 -0.08
N GLN A 151 -4.04 -8.34 0.36
CA GLN A 151 -2.83 -8.15 1.18
C GLN A 151 -2.95 -8.80 2.54
N ILE A 152 -4.06 -8.57 3.25
CA ILE A 152 -4.33 -9.17 4.56
C ILE A 152 -4.39 -10.70 4.44
N ALA A 153 -5.09 -11.23 3.43
CA ALA A 153 -5.10 -12.66 3.15
C ALA A 153 -3.70 -13.21 2.78
N GLY A 154 -2.85 -12.35 2.20
CA GLY A 154 -1.44 -12.63 1.91
C GLY A 154 -0.52 -12.55 3.13
N GLY A 155 -1.03 -12.19 4.31
CA GLY A 155 -0.29 -12.14 5.56
C GLY A 155 -0.01 -10.72 6.07
N ALA A 156 -0.49 -9.67 5.41
CA ALA A 156 -0.30 -8.31 5.91
C ALA A 156 -1.02 -8.12 7.25
N ASN A 157 -0.27 -7.70 8.27
CA ASN A 157 -0.78 -7.36 9.60
C ASN A 157 -0.87 -5.84 9.83
N LEU A 158 -0.46 -5.04 8.84
CA LEU A 158 -0.60 -3.59 8.80
C LEU A 158 -0.78 -3.15 7.34
N ILE A 159 -1.58 -2.12 7.08
CA ILE A 159 -1.72 -1.50 5.75
C ILE A 159 -1.26 -0.05 5.82
N ALA A 160 -0.28 0.31 4.99
CA ALA A 160 0.12 1.70 4.75
C ALA A 160 -0.59 2.21 3.50
N PHE A 161 -1.45 3.20 3.67
CA PHE A 161 -2.39 3.64 2.66
C PHE A 161 -2.16 5.11 2.29
N THR A 162 -1.66 5.36 1.09
CA THR A 162 -1.41 6.72 0.60
C THR A 162 -2.62 7.29 -0.14
N THR A 163 -2.98 8.55 0.11
CA THR A 163 -4.02 9.24 -0.66
C THR A 163 -3.75 10.74 -0.80
N GLY A 164 -4.00 11.28 -1.99
CA GLY A 164 -4.03 12.72 -2.25
C GLY A 164 -5.43 13.28 -2.44
N ARG A 165 -6.46 12.45 -2.25
CA ARG A 165 -7.86 12.83 -2.48
C ARG A 165 -8.82 12.34 -1.40
N GLY A 166 -8.30 11.91 -0.25
CA GLY A 166 -9.11 11.54 0.92
C GLY A 166 -9.81 10.18 0.82
N SER A 167 -9.17 9.15 0.26
CA SER A 167 -9.75 7.78 0.37
C SER A 167 -9.62 7.26 1.81
N MET A 168 -10.78 7.09 2.46
CA MET A 168 -10.92 6.70 3.86
C MET A 168 -11.00 5.19 4.10
N PHE A 169 -10.46 4.38 3.19
CA PHE A 169 -10.49 2.93 3.37
C PHE A 169 -9.85 2.51 4.71
N SER A 170 -10.58 1.82 5.57
CA SER A 170 -10.03 1.19 6.77
C SER A 170 -10.49 -0.25 6.85
N SER A 171 -9.83 -1.05 7.70
CA SER A 171 -10.10 -2.46 7.84
C SER A 171 -10.11 -2.87 9.31
N LYS A 172 -10.97 -3.83 9.65
CA LYS A 172 -11.00 -4.44 10.98
C LYS A 172 -9.93 -5.52 11.19
N PRO A 173 -9.58 -6.37 10.19
CA PRO A 173 -8.61 -7.44 10.40
C PRO A 173 -7.16 -6.97 10.55
N ALA A 174 -6.78 -5.85 9.92
CA ALA A 174 -5.46 -5.24 10.06
C ALA A 174 -5.61 -3.71 10.18
N PRO A 175 -4.89 -3.06 11.10
CA PRO A 175 -4.87 -1.60 11.17
C PRO A 175 -4.40 -0.98 9.84
N CYS A 176 -4.98 0.17 9.52
CA CYS A 176 -4.62 0.96 8.35
C CYS A 176 -4.05 2.30 8.81
N ILE A 177 -2.82 2.61 8.40
CA ILE A 177 -2.21 3.93 8.57
C ILE A 177 -2.46 4.74 7.31
N LYS A 178 -3.02 5.93 7.47
CA LYS A 178 -3.42 6.87 6.43
C LYS A 178 -2.40 7.97 6.23
N LEU A 179 -1.86 8.00 5.02
CA LEU A 179 -0.77 8.87 4.62
C LEU A 179 -1.28 9.84 3.57
N THR A 180 -1.38 11.13 3.89
CA THR A 180 -1.80 12.15 2.92
C THR A 180 -0.61 12.65 2.12
N THR A 181 -0.77 12.85 0.82
CA THR A 181 0.33 13.30 -0.08
C THR A 181 0.50 14.81 -0.14
N ASN A 182 -0.45 15.59 0.38
CA ASN A 182 -0.45 17.06 0.38
C ASN A 182 -1.14 17.64 1.63
N THR A 183 -0.67 18.81 2.07
CA THR A 183 -1.14 19.50 3.29
C THR A 183 -2.61 19.91 3.24
N PRO A 184 -3.15 20.46 2.14
CA PRO A 184 -4.56 20.86 2.08
C PRO A 184 -5.53 19.68 2.32
N MET A 185 -5.21 18.49 1.84
CA MET A 185 -6.03 17.30 2.12
C MET A 185 -5.91 16.84 3.56
N TYR A 186 -4.72 16.94 4.16
CA TYR A 186 -4.53 16.58 5.56
C TYR A 186 -5.35 17.51 6.46
N GLU A 187 -5.27 18.83 6.25
CA GLU A 187 -6.04 19.82 7.01
C GLU A 187 -7.55 19.62 6.92
N ARG A 188 -8.05 19.18 5.76
CA ARG A 188 -9.48 18.90 5.56
C ARG A 188 -9.95 17.65 6.30
N LEU A 189 -9.05 16.71 6.56
CA LEU A 189 -9.34 15.34 6.99
C LEU A 189 -8.46 14.94 8.17
N THR A 190 -8.17 15.88 9.07
CA THR A 190 -7.23 15.68 10.19
C THR A 190 -7.64 14.58 11.15
N GLU A 191 -8.94 14.28 11.24
CA GLU A 191 -9.46 13.18 12.07
C GLU A 191 -9.29 11.80 11.42
N ASP A 192 -9.04 11.75 10.10
CA ASP A 192 -8.95 10.51 9.32
C ASP A 192 -7.53 10.22 8.80
N MET A 193 -6.58 11.15 8.95
CA MET A 193 -5.23 11.08 8.39
C MET A 193 -4.19 11.02 9.50
N ASP A 194 -3.27 10.04 9.43
CA ASP A 194 -2.25 9.84 10.46
C ASP A 194 -0.98 10.67 10.21
N ILE A 195 -0.58 10.85 8.93
CA ILE A 195 0.65 11.57 8.57
C ILE A 195 0.41 12.48 7.35
N ASN A 196 0.86 13.74 7.47
CA ASN A 196 0.91 14.71 6.37
C ASN A 196 2.26 14.67 5.63
N PHE A 197 2.33 14.05 4.45
CA PHE A 197 3.53 14.16 3.61
C PHE A 197 3.65 15.46 2.82
N GLY A 198 2.62 16.31 2.83
CA GLY A 198 2.72 17.67 2.29
C GLY A 198 3.78 18.52 2.99
N GLU A 199 4.10 18.24 4.26
CA GLU A 199 5.17 18.90 5.02
C GLU A 199 6.53 18.86 4.29
N SER A 200 6.76 17.80 3.50
CA SER A 200 7.98 17.64 2.70
C SER A 200 8.00 18.46 1.41
N LEU A 201 6.84 18.85 0.88
CA LEU A 201 6.74 19.81 -0.24
C LEU A 201 6.83 21.25 0.22
N ASP A 202 6.34 21.50 1.44
CA ASP A 202 6.34 22.82 2.06
C ASP A 202 7.73 23.18 2.64
N ASP A 203 8.75 22.33 2.43
CA ASP A 203 10.11 22.43 2.98
C ASP A 203 10.15 22.56 4.52
N THR A 204 9.09 22.12 5.20
CA THR A 204 8.97 22.20 6.67
C THR A 204 9.66 21.04 7.37
N VAL A 205 9.69 19.87 6.72
CA VAL A 205 10.27 18.63 7.24
C VAL A 205 10.96 17.90 6.10
N SER A 206 12.16 17.38 6.33
CA SER A 206 12.87 16.62 5.30
C SER A 206 12.15 15.30 4.99
N VAL A 207 12.29 14.80 3.76
CA VAL A 207 11.82 13.44 3.40
C VAL A 207 12.40 12.38 4.34
N GLN A 208 13.64 12.61 4.82
CA GLN A 208 14.33 11.74 5.77
C GLN A 208 13.55 11.61 7.09
N GLU A 209 13.22 12.75 7.70
CA GLU A 209 12.45 12.79 8.94
C GLU A 209 11.04 12.24 8.75
N MET A 210 10.43 12.50 7.59
CA MET A 210 9.09 11.98 7.28
C MET A 210 9.05 10.45 7.21
N TRP A 211 10.03 9.80 6.58
CA TRP A 211 10.06 8.33 6.56
C TRP A 211 10.40 7.75 7.94
N GLN A 212 11.21 8.43 8.76
CA GLN A 212 11.49 7.99 10.14
C GLN A 212 10.23 8.03 11.01
N ARG A 213 9.46 9.13 10.93
CA ARG A 213 8.15 9.23 11.59
C ARG A 213 7.21 8.11 11.17
N LEU A 214 7.18 7.79 9.88
CA LEU A 214 6.38 6.69 9.34
C LEU A 214 6.83 5.34 9.91
N PHE A 215 8.13 5.07 9.95
CA PHE A 215 8.67 3.82 10.49
C PHE A 215 8.39 3.68 11.99
N ASP A 216 8.56 4.74 12.77
CA ASP A 216 8.20 4.75 14.19
C ASP A 216 6.71 4.48 14.40
N LEU A 217 5.86 5.03 13.54
CA LEU A 217 4.43 4.77 13.58
C LEU A 217 4.12 3.30 13.25
N PHE A 218 4.80 2.70 12.27
CA PHE A 218 4.68 1.26 11.99
C PHE A 218 4.97 0.44 13.24
N LEU A 219 6.04 0.73 13.97
CA LEU A 219 6.36 -0.01 15.19
C LEU A 219 5.29 0.18 16.27
N ARG A 220 4.82 1.41 16.50
CA ARG A 220 3.84 1.71 17.56
C ARG A 220 2.45 1.11 17.31
N THR A 221 2.05 0.93 16.07
CA THR A 221 0.69 0.45 15.74
C THR A 221 0.52 -1.05 15.99
N VAL A 222 1.58 -1.84 15.89
CA VAL A 222 1.52 -3.31 15.83
C VAL A 222 2.48 -4.02 16.80
N VAL A 223 3.36 -3.29 17.49
CA VAL A 223 4.28 -3.80 18.52
C VAL A 223 3.99 -3.16 19.88
#